data_AF-A0A7T4YL63-F1
#
_entry.id   AF-A0A7T4YL63-F1
#
_cell.length_a   1.000
_cell.length_b   1.000
_cell.length_c   1.000
_cell.angle_alpha   90.00
_cell.angle_beta   90.00
_cell.angle_gamma   90.00
#
_symmetry.space_group_name_H-M   'P 1'
#
loop_
_entity.id
_entity.type
_entity.pdbx_description
1 polymer ?
#
loop_
_entity_poly.entity_id
_entity_poly.type
_entity_poly.pdbx_seq_one_letter_code
_entity_poly.pdbx_strand_id
1 'polypeptide(L)'
;MVINADWTYTEFMETIGKIRERSKTDREFREKCKRDSQRAISEITGHRFDYYDIFFVETVDDAKLYVDSAHTFAFVLPDVEEK
;
A
#
# COMPACT_ATOMS: atom_id res chain seq x y z
N MET A 1 -7.28 -23.95 2.56
CA MET A 1 -6.73 -22.65 2.13
C MET A 1 -6.85 -22.60 0.62
N VAL A 2 -7.98 -22.10 0.12
CA VAL A 2 -8.18 -21.87 -1.31
C VAL A 2 -7.81 -20.41 -1.52
N ILE A 3 -6.58 -20.20 -1.99
CA ILE A 3 -6.17 -18.92 -2.53
C ILE A 3 -6.87 -18.83 -3.87
N ASN A 4 -7.83 -17.91 -4.02
CA ASN A 4 -8.18 -17.42 -5.34
C ASN A 4 -6.95 -16.62 -5.79
N ALA A 5 -6.00 -17.33 -6.39
CA ALA A 5 -4.65 -16.86 -6.65
C ALA A 5 -4.60 -16.21 -8.02
N ASP A 6 -4.99 -14.95 -8.12
CA ASP A 6 -4.64 -14.16 -9.31
C ASP A 6 -3.43 -13.26 -9.07
N TRP A 7 -2.82 -13.32 -7.88
CA TRP A 7 -1.69 -12.47 -7.53
C TRP A 7 -0.59 -13.25 -6.83
N THR A 8 0.57 -13.30 -7.46
CA THR A 8 1.81 -13.76 -6.84
C THR A 8 2.32 -12.70 -5.86
N TYR A 9 3.11 -13.13 -4.86
CA TYR A 9 3.82 -12.20 -3.97
C TYR A 9 4.64 -11.15 -4.74
N THR A 10 5.20 -11.54 -5.90
CA THR A 10 5.96 -10.65 -6.77
C THR A 10 5.09 -9.52 -7.34
N GLU A 11 3.93 -9.82 -7.91
CA GLU A 11 3.01 -8.81 -8.47
C GLU A 11 2.50 -7.86 -7.38
N PHE A 12 2.25 -8.41 -6.18
CA PHE A 12 1.91 -7.63 -5.01
C PHE A 12 3.02 -6.62 -4.67
N MET A 13 4.26 -7.08 -4.51
CA MET A 13 5.39 -6.20 -4.19
C MET A 13 5.70 -5.20 -5.31
N GLU A 14 5.51 -5.55 -6.57
CA GLU A 14 5.64 -4.64 -7.71
C GLU A 14 4.61 -3.51 -7.63
N THR A 15 3.37 -3.82 -7.26
CA THR A 15 2.31 -2.82 -7.06
C THR A 15 2.64 -1.86 -5.93
N ILE A 16 3.13 -2.37 -4.79
CA ILE A 16 3.60 -1.52 -3.70
C ILE A 16 4.73 -0.59 -4.19
N GLY A 17 5.64 -1.08 -5.02
CA GLY A 17 6.67 -0.26 -5.66
C GLY A 17 6.10 0.89 -6.48
N LYS A 18 5.12 0.62 -7.35
CA LYS A 18 4.43 1.64 -8.17
C LYS A 18 3.73 2.71 -7.32
N ILE A 19 3.10 2.30 -6.22
CA ILE A 19 2.47 3.21 -5.25
C ILE A 19 3.51 4.15 -4.66
N ARG A 20 4.63 3.58 -4.17
CA ARG A 20 5.69 4.35 -3.52
C ARG A 20 6.30 5.35 -4.51
N GLU A 21 6.60 4.95 -5.74
CA GLU A 21 7.12 5.87 -6.77
C GLU A 21 6.13 7.00 -7.07
N ARG A 22 4.85 6.70 -7.32
CA ARG A 22 3.85 7.74 -7.58
C ARG A 22 3.69 8.70 -6.40
N SER A 23 3.73 8.19 -5.16
CA SER A 23 3.56 8.98 -3.95
C SER A 23 4.66 10.01 -3.69
N LYS A 24 5.83 9.86 -4.33
CA LYS A 24 6.93 10.84 -4.26
C LYS A 24 6.57 12.16 -4.93
N THR A 25 5.79 12.11 -6.01
CA THR A 25 5.52 13.28 -6.86
C THR A 25 4.05 13.71 -6.87
N ASP A 26 3.14 12.87 -6.38
CA ASP A 26 1.69 13.10 -6.35
C ASP A 26 1.19 13.19 -4.90
N ARG A 27 1.16 14.41 -4.35
CA ARG A 27 0.73 14.67 -2.96
C ARG A 27 -0.70 14.21 -2.70
N GLU A 28 -1.61 14.39 -3.66
CA GLU A 28 -3.00 13.98 -3.50
C GLU A 28 -3.13 12.46 -3.44
N PHE A 29 -2.42 11.76 -4.32
CA PHE A 29 -2.36 10.30 -4.28
C PHE A 29 -1.70 9.79 -3.00
N ARG A 30 -0.64 10.45 -2.52
CA ARG A 30 -0.03 10.14 -1.22
C ARG A 30 -1.03 10.23 -0.08
N GLU A 31 -1.76 11.34 0.04
CA GLU A 31 -2.78 11.51 1.09
C GLU A 31 -3.91 10.47 0.94
N LYS A 32 -4.27 10.11 -0.29
CA LYS A 32 -5.21 9.02 -0.56
C LYS A 32 -4.67 7.67 -0.08
N CYS A 33 -3.40 7.36 -0.31
CA CYS A 33 -2.78 6.12 0.16
C CYS A 33 -2.89 5.97 1.69
N LYS A 34 -2.67 7.06 2.44
CA LYS A 34 -2.80 7.09 3.90
C LYS A 34 -4.23 6.90 4.38
N ARG A 35 -5.19 7.53 3.69
CA ARG A 35 -6.61 7.51 4.08
C ARG A 35 -7.34 6.22 3.68
N ASP A 36 -7.06 5.72 2.48
CA ASP A 36 -7.77 4.60 1.86
C ASP A 36 -6.80 3.82 0.95
N SER A 37 -5.95 3.02 1.60
CA SER A 37 -4.91 2.24 0.93
C SER A 37 -5.48 1.24 -0.08
N GLN A 38 -6.64 0.64 0.21
CA GLN A 38 -7.33 -0.29 -0.68
C GLN A 38 -7.75 0.38 -1.99
N ARG A 39 -8.33 1.58 -1.89
CA ARG A 39 -8.70 2.35 -3.08
C ARG A 39 -7.48 2.81 -3.87
N ALA A 40 -6.40 3.23 -3.19
CA ALA A 40 -5.16 3.62 -3.86
C ALA A 40 -4.53 2.46 -4.65
N ILE A 41 -4.56 1.24 -4.09
CA ILE A 41 -4.13 0.02 -4.79
C ILE A 41 -5.06 -0.28 -5.97
N SER A 42 -6.38 -0.23 -5.76
CA SER A 42 -7.37 -0.48 -6.82
C SER A 42 -7.27 0.51 -7.99
N GLU A 43 -6.83 1.75 -7.77
CA GLU A 43 -6.60 2.71 -8.85
C GLU A 43 -5.41 2.34 -9.75
N ILE A 44 -4.46 1.55 -9.25
CA ILE A 44 -3.29 1.08 -10.02
C ILE A 44 -3.58 -0.27 -10.68
N THR A 45 -4.23 -1.17 -9.94
CA THR A 45 -4.38 -2.56 -10.36
C THR A 45 -5.73 -2.84 -11.02
N GLY A 46 -6.75 -2.03 -10.74
CA GLY A 46 -8.15 -2.34 -11.08
C GLY A 46 -8.79 -3.39 -10.15
N HIS A 47 -8.08 -3.84 -9.12
CA HIS A 47 -8.51 -4.92 -8.22
C HIS A 47 -8.55 -4.48 -6.75
N ARG A 48 -9.43 -5.11 -5.97
CA ARG A 48 -9.54 -4.91 -4.53
C ARG A 48 -8.88 -6.07 -3.76
N PHE A 49 -8.15 -5.77 -2.69
CA PHE A 49 -7.46 -6.77 -1.87
C PHE A 49 -8.26 -7.03 -0.59
N ASP A 50 -9.25 -7.91 -0.65
CA ASP A 50 -10.13 -8.17 0.49
C ASP A 50 -9.53 -9.08 1.58
N TYR A 51 -8.38 -9.72 1.31
CA TYR A 51 -7.76 -10.70 2.21
C TYR A 51 -6.68 -10.12 3.14
N TYR A 52 -6.12 -8.96 2.81
CA TYR A 52 -5.05 -8.32 3.57
C TYR A 52 -5.44 -6.90 3.95
N ASP A 53 -5.22 -6.55 5.20
CA ASP A 53 -5.28 -5.16 5.63
C ASP A 53 -3.95 -4.49 5.29
N ILE A 54 -3.98 -3.54 4.36
CA ILE A 54 -2.78 -2.86 3.87
C ILE A 54 -2.88 -1.40 4.29
N PHE A 55 -1.81 -0.90 4.92
CA PHE A 55 -1.71 0.48 5.36
C PHE A 55 -0.47 1.13 4.76
N PHE A 56 -0.64 2.36 4.28
CA PHE A 56 0.49 3.22 3.91
C PHE A 56 0.67 4.30 4.97
N VAL A 57 1.87 4.36 5.54
CA VAL A 57 2.19 5.22 6.68
C VAL A 57 3.39 6.12 6.38
N GLU A 58 3.62 7.11 7.22
CA GLU A 58 4.72 8.07 7.03
C GLU A 58 5.99 7.65 7.76
N THR A 59 5.84 6.95 8.88
CA THR A 59 6.98 6.54 9.70
C THR A 59 6.95 5.05 10.04
N VAL A 60 8.11 4.53 10.42
CA VAL A 60 8.24 3.14 10.93
C VAL A 60 7.49 2.98 12.25
N ASP A 61 7.38 4.03 13.06
CA ASP A 61 6.66 3.94 14.33
C ASP A 61 5.15 3.86 14.11
N ASP A 62 4.61 4.59 13.13
CA ASP A 62 3.21 4.42 12.71
C ASP A 62 2.95 3.00 12.21
N ALA A 63 3.90 2.40 11.46
CA ALA A 63 3.77 1.04 10.95
C ALA A 63 3.56 0.03 12.08
N LYS A 64 4.23 0.21 13.23
CA LYS A 64 4.11 -0.68 14.39
C LYS A 64 2.69 -0.68 15.00
N LEU A 65 1.90 0.38 14.79
CA LEU A 65 0.53 0.47 15.29
C LEU A 65 -0.44 -0.47 14.54
N TYR A 66 -0.10 -0.86 13.31
CA TYR A 66 -0.97 -1.66 12.46
C TYR A 66 -0.60 -3.15 12.46
N VAL A 67 0.61 -3.52 12.88
CA VAL A 67 1.05 -4.92 12.91
C VAL A 67 0.57 -5.60 14.20
N ASP A 68 -0.73 -5.92 14.27
CA ASP A 68 -1.34 -6.68 15.38
C ASP A 68 -1.96 -8.02 14.90
N SER A 69 -1.86 -8.33 13.60
CA SER A 69 -2.36 -9.59 13.05
C SER A 69 -1.48 -10.15 11.94
N ALA A 70 -1.58 -11.46 11.68
CA ALA A 70 -0.84 -12.14 10.62
C ALA A 70 -1.24 -11.71 9.19
N HIS A 71 -2.30 -10.90 9.04
CA HIS A 71 -2.85 -10.48 7.74
C HIS A 71 -2.70 -8.98 7.48
N THR A 72 -1.90 -8.29 8.30
CA THR A 72 -1.70 -6.85 8.16
C THR A 72 -0.31 -6.51 7.64
N PHE A 73 -0.24 -5.68 6.61
CA PHE A 73 0.99 -5.11 6.08
C PHE A 73 0.97 -3.59 6.18
N ALA A 74 2.04 -3.02 6.74
CA ALA A 74 2.25 -1.57 6.76
C ALA A 74 3.49 -1.21 5.95
N PHE A 75 3.34 -0.26 5.02
CA PHE A 75 4.41 0.20 4.15
C PHE A 75 4.67 1.69 4.35
N VAL A 76 5.94 2.05 4.57
CA VAL A 76 6.34 3.45 4.69
C VAL A 76 6.40 4.08 3.30
N LEU A 77 5.64 5.16 3.13
CA LEU A 77 5.70 5.99 1.94
C LEU A 77 6.96 6.87 1.98
N PRO A 78 7.72 6.98 0.88
CA PRO A 78 8.89 7.85 0.81
C PRO A 78 8.52 9.33 1.00
N ASP A 79 9.50 10.17 1.31
CA ASP A 79 9.30 11.62 1.32
C ASP A 79 8.89 12.13 -0.08
N VAL A 80 8.16 13.25 -0.09
CA VAL A 80 7.76 13.91 -1.32
C VAL A 80 8.98 14.62 -1.90
N GLU A 81 9.28 14.37 -3.17
CA GLU A 81 10.35 15.07 -3.89
C GLU A 81 9.88 16.51 -4.15
N GLU A 82 10.42 17.47 -3.40
CA GLU A 82 10.26 18.89 -3.69
C GLU A 82 11.25 19.29 -4.79
N LYS A 83 10.74 19.93 -5.86
CA LYS A 83 11.56 20.50 -6.94
C LYS A 83 12.20 21.82 -6.51
#